data_AF-A0A7S2CPI0-F1
#
_entry.id   AF-A0A7S2CPI0-F1
#
_cell.length_a   1.000
_cell.length_b   1.000
_cell.length_c   1.000
_cell.angle_alpha   90.00
_cell.angle_beta   90.00
_cell.angle_gamma   90.00
#
_symmetry.space_group_name_H-M   'P 1'
#
loop_
_entity.id
_entity.type
_entity.pdbx_description
1 polymer ?
#
loop_
_entity_poly.entity_id
_entity_poly.type
_entity_poly.pdbx_seq_one_letter_code
_entity_poly.pdbx_strand_id
1 'polypeptide(L)'
;EQATSSRMKKVFFSLPAIFVAVANLASPSMAFVASPVVSKSSSIFSTLATEIADVDVYDPATRDEMYGSNIASYLVDLHKREATFDFCGGMMFQLVLSDALKTHLTTVASNGGDTMPVLSDASKPRMSDVEGYEQTHTADNIVYFHGREVRSVPDAKGGFGFVLQLSLANGDDPEGWTKEEISEYSGATGGWASDRMRTWRKGDRLVSEGFGSFQSRFGPDAFALHHRFYLRLDGGNRMWLSAEDGCEGTPSAGRKKFMGMW
;
A
#
# COMPACT_ATOMS: atom_id res chain seq x y z
N GLU A 1 -60.17 -9.81 -12.10
CA GLU A 1 -59.39 -10.75 -12.93
C GLU A 1 -59.18 -10.16 -14.31
N GLN A 2 -57.97 -9.66 -14.58
CA GLN A 2 -57.50 -9.34 -15.93
C GLN A 2 -55.98 -9.42 -15.91
N ALA A 3 -55.45 -10.31 -16.74
CA ALA A 3 -54.04 -10.56 -16.95
C ALA A 3 -53.49 -9.61 -18.01
N THR A 4 -52.26 -9.12 -17.83
CA THR A 4 -51.38 -8.82 -18.97
C THR A 4 -49.92 -9.05 -18.62
N SER A 5 -49.33 -9.94 -19.42
CA SER A 5 -47.96 -10.39 -19.48
C SER A 5 -47.09 -9.38 -20.24
N SER A 6 -45.90 -9.06 -19.72
CA SER A 6 -44.88 -8.29 -20.43
C SER A 6 -43.68 -9.17 -20.80
N ARG A 7 -43.37 -9.13 -22.09
CA ARG A 7 -42.52 -10.06 -22.84
C ARG A 7 -41.10 -9.47 -22.96
N MET A 8 -40.12 -10.09 -22.31
CA MET A 8 -38.70 -9.78 -22.48
C MET A 8 -38.23 -10.15 -23.91
N LYS A 9 -37.64 -9.18 -24.63
CA LYS A 9 -36.92 -9.41 -25.88
C LYS A 9 -35.44 -9.65 -25.56
N LYS A 10 -34.96 -10.88 -25.81
CA LYS A 10 -33.54 -11.22 -25.86
C LYS A 10 -32.98 -10.76 -27.21
N VAL A 11 -31.92 -9.94 -27.19
CA VAL A 11 -31.12 -9.60 -28.37
C VAL A 11 -29.83 -10.40 -28.29
N PHE A 12 -29.66 -11.34 -29.22
CA PHE A 12 -28.41 -12.07 -29.44
C PHE A 12 -27.53 -11.24 -30.36
N PHE A 13 -26.31 -10.91 -29.93
CA PHE A 13 -25.25 -10.44 -30.81
C PHE A 13 -24.33 -11.61 -31.16
N SER A 14 -24.22 -11.86 -32.46
CA SER A 14 -23.35 -12.85 -33.10
C SER A 14 -21.97 -12.23 -33.31
N LEU A 15 -20.92 -12.96 -32.91
CA LEU A 15 -19.52 -12.63 -33.21
C LEU A 15 -19.04 -13.54 -34.35
N PRO A 16 -18.35 -13.02 -35.38
CA PRO A 16 -17.67 -13.88 -36.35
C PRO A 16 -16.29 -14.28 -35.83
N ALA A 17 -16.02 -15.59 -35.92
CA ALA A 17 -14.69 -16.17 -35.77
C ALA A 17 -13.80 -15.80 -36.97
N ILE A 18 -12.56 -15.41 -36.70
CA ILE A 18 -11.50 -15.31 -37.70
C ILE A 18 -10.47 -16.41 -37.42
N PHE A 19 -10.13 -17.12 -38.48
CA PHE A 19 -9.26 -18.29 -38.55
C PHE A 19 -8.02 -17.95 -39.42
N VAL A 20 -6.91 -18.66 -39.16
CA VAL A 20 -5.69 -18.82 -40.00
C VAL A 20 -4.73 -17.59 -39.97
N ALA A 21 -3.40 -17.69 -39.80
CA ALA A 21 -2.47 -18.64 -40.39
C ALA A 21 -1.18 -18.88 -39.58
N VAL A 22 -0.68 -20.10 -39.68
CA VAL A 22 0.66 -20.57 -39.35
C VAL A 22 1.61 -20.20 -40.49
N ALA A 23 2.81 -19.71 -40.19
CA ALA A 23 3.93 -19.73 -41.12
C ALA A 23 5.24 -20.03 -40.35
N ASN A 24 5.66 -21.29 -40.45
CA ASN A 24 7.04 -21.73 -40.24
C ASN A 24 7.88 -21.31 -41.44
N LEU A 25 9.02 -20.65 -41.23
CA LEU A 25 10.13 -20.66 -42.18
C LEU A 25 11.45 -20.74 -41.42
N ALA A 26 12.20 -21.79 -41.74
CA ALA A 26 13.52 -22.09 -41.24
C ALA A 26 14.61 -21.36 -42.05
N SER A 27 15.65 -20.90 -41.32
CA SER A 27 17.11 -20.88 -41.56
C SER A 27 17.68 -20.88 -42.99
N PRO A 28 18.84 -20.21 -43.19
CA PRO A 28 20.11 -20.94 -43.04
C PRO A 28 21.24 -20.18 -42.35
N SER A 29 22.11 -20.97 -41.74
CA SER A 29 23.40 -20.64 -41.13
C SER A 29 24.39 -19.98 -42.10
N MET A 30 25.17 -19.04 -41.58
CA MET A 30 26.52 -18.72 -42.03
C MET A 30 27.43 -18.73 -40.81
N ALA A 31 28.36 -19.69 -40.80
CA ALA A 31 29.42 -19.79 -39.81
C ALA A 31 30.49 -18.74 -40.09
N PHE A 32 30.89 -17.98 -39.07
CA PHE A 32 32.16 -17.27 -39.05
C PHE A 32 32.96 -17.72 -37.83
N VAL A 33 34.14 -18.25 -38.11
CA VAL A 33 35.14 -18.67 -37.13
C VAL A 33 35.95 -17.42 -36.76
N ALA A 34 35.99 -17.07 -35.48
CA ALA A 34 36.98 -16.14 -34.93
C ALA A 34 37.34 -16.55 -33.49
N SER A 35 38.64 -16.71 -33.27
CA SER A 35 39.32 -17.15 -32.04
C SER A 35 39.10 -16.22 -30.84
N PRO A 36 39.32 -16.70 -29.60
CA PRO A 36 38.99 -15.95 -28.39
C PRO A 36 40.04 -14.88 -28.08
N VAL A 37 39.62 -13.61 -28.08
CA VAL A 37 40.36 -12.55 -27.40
C VAL A 37 39.91 -12.55 -25.95
N VAL A 38 40.78 -13.05 -25.07
CA VAL A 38 40.67 -12.88 -23.62
C VAL A 38 40.88 -11.40 -23.30
N SER A 39 39.79 -10.64 -23.28
CA SER A 39 39.75 -9.35 -22.62
C SER A 39 39.21 -9.54 -21.21
N LYS A 40 40.10 -9.46 -20.22
CA LYS A 40 39.75 -9.23 -18.82
C LYS A 40 39.06 -7.88 -18.71
N SER A 41 37.76 -7.84 -18.96
CA SER A 41 36.91 -6.77 -18.45
C SER A 41 36.68 -7.06 -16.99
N SER A 42 37.55 -6.46 -16.17
CA SER A 42 37.37 -6.36 -14.73
C SER A 42 35.95 -5.86 -14.45
N SER A 43 35.23 -6.68 -13.71
CA SER A 43 33.95 -6.38 -13.10
C SER A 43 33.99 -5.03 -12.40
N ILE A 44 33.43 -4.01 -13.04
CA ILE A 44 32.99 -2.78 -12.37
C ILE A 44 31.57 -3.01 -11.84
N PHE A 45 31.32 -4.15 -11.21
CA PHE A 45 30.23 -4.32 -10.26
C PHE A 45 30.86 -4.19 -8.88
N SER A 46 31.35 -2.99 -8.60
CA SER A 46 31.89 -2.65 -7.30
C SER A 46 31.16 -1.41 -6.82
N THR A 47 30.27 -1.66 -5.86
CA THR A 47 30.00 -0.75 -4.76
C THR A 47 29.31 0.57 -5.11
N LEU A 48 28.07 0.47 -5.62
CA LEU A 48 27.03 1.48 -5.36
C LEU A 48 25.99 0.91 -4.39
N ALA A 49 26.47 0.19 -3.38
CA ALA A 49 25.81 0.19 -2.08
C ALA A 49 26.22 1.50 -1.40
N THR A 50 25.73 2.62 -1.93
CA THR A 50 25.78 3.89 -1.20
C THR A 50 25.04 3.63 0.09
N GLU A 51 25.77 3.68 1.19
CA GLU A 51 25.21 3.88 2.52
C GLU A 51 24.12 4.94 2.39
N ILE A 52 22.85 4.54 2.50
CA ILE A 52 21.77 5.47 2.79
C ILE A 52 21.96 5.83 4.26
N ALA A 53 23.02 6.59 4.52
CA ALA A 53 23.30 7.19 5.79
C ALA A 53 22.20 8.22 6.03
N ASP A 54 21.31 7.91 6.97
CA ASP A 54 20.53 8.83 7.83
C ASP A 54 20.01 10.13 7.17
N VAL A 55 19.62 10.10 5.89
CA VAL A 55 18.94 11.23 5.26
C VAL A 55 17.57 11.33 5.91
N ASP A 56 17.31 12.46 6.56
CA ASP A 56 16.04 12.75 7.24
C ASP A 56 14.93 12.98 6.21
N VAL A 57 14.41 11.88 5.66
CA VAL A 57 13.29 11.89 4.72
C VAL A 57 11.97 12.34 5.36
N TYR A 58 11.96 12.61 6.67
CA TYR A 58 10.79 13.11 7.40
C TYR A 58 10.66 14.64 7.29
N ASP A 59 11.76 15.34 7.02
CA ASP A 59 11.75 16.77 6.74
C ASP A 59 11.08 17.05 5.37
N PRO A 60 10.08 17.95 5.29
CA PRO A 60 9.38 18.24 4.05
C PRO A 60 10.28 18.71 2.91
N ALA A 61 11.29 19.54 3.18
CA ALA A 61 12.17 20.06 2.13
C ALA A 61 13.05 18.94 1.55
N THR A 62 13.57 18.08 2.42
CA THR A 62 14.34 16.90 2.04
C THR A 62 13.50 15.91 1.23
N ARG A 63 12.26 15.64 1.67
CA ARG A 63 11.31 14.82 0.91
C ARG A 63 11.07 15.38 -0.49
N ASP A 64 10.78 16.68 -0.59
CA ASP A 64 10.44 17.31 -1.86
C ASP A 64 11.63 17.36 -2.82
N GLU A 65 12.85 17.59 -2.30
CA GLU A 65 14.09 17.53 -3.08
C GLU A 65 14.35 16.12 -3.62
N MET A 66 14.15 15.09 -2.80
CA MET A 66 14.43 13.70 -3.18
C MET A 66 13.37 13.08 -4.09
N TYR A 67 12.09 13.36 -3.82
CA TYR A 67 10.98 12.64 -4.44
C TYR A 67 10.14 13.51 -5.35
N GLY A 68 10.08 14.83 -5.13
CA GLY A 68 9.15 15.71 -5.84
C GLY A 68 7.73 15.17 -5.81
N SER A 69 7.15 14.90 -6.99
CA SER A 69 5.83 14.30 -7.15
C SER A 69 5.78 12.76 -7.08
N ASN A 70 6.93 12.08 -6.91
CA ASN A 70 7.02 10.62 -6.90
C ASN A 70 6.71 10.03 -5.51
N ILE A 71 5.46 10.18 -5.09
CA ILE A 71 4.98 9.74 -3.77
C ILE A 71 5.06 8.22 -3.61
N ALA A 72 4.88 7.47 -4.71
CA ALA A 72 5.04 6.02 -4.68
C ALA A 72 6.45 5.59 -4.22
N SER A 73 7.50 6.23 -4.74
CA SER A 73 8.89 5.98 -4.29
C SER A 73 9.08 6.34 -2.83
N TYR A 74 8.49 7.45 -2.39
CA TYR A 74 8.60 7.88 -1.00
C TYR A 74 7.98 6.87 -0.03
N LEU A 75 6.78 6.34 -0.31
CA LEU A 75 6.15 5.31 0.52
C LEU A 75 6.97 4.02 0.57
N VAL A 76 7.54 3.60 -0.56
CA VAL A 76 8.43 2.42 -0.62
C VAL A 76 9.70 2.63 0.21
N ASP A 77 10.28 3.83 0.17
CA ASP A 77 11.48 4.13 0.97
C ASP A 77 11.17 4.22 2.47
N LEU A 78 10.04 4.82 2.86
CA LEU A 78 9.56 4.80 4.25
C LEU A 78 9.40 3.37 4.77
N HIS A 79 8.81 2.48 3.98
CA HIS A 79 8.72 1.06 4.32
C HIS A 79 10.09 0.40 4.48
N LYS A 80 11.00 0.62 3.52
CA LYS A 80 12.35 0.05 3.53
C LYS A 80 13.16 0.50 4.75
N ARG A 81 12.94 1.74 5.20
CA ARG A 81 13.58 2.33 6.39
C ARG A 81 12.90 1.95 7.70
N GLU A 82 11.85 1.12 7.64
CA GLU A 82 11.04 0.78 8.82
C GLU A 82 10.54 2.05 9.54
N ALA A 83 10.23 3.09 8.76
CA ALA A 83 9.86 4.41 9.27
C ALA A 83 8.63 4.33 10.17
N THR A 84 8.63 5.16 11.21
CA THR A 84 7.50 5.26 12.12
C THR A 84 6.67 6.50 11.88
N PHE A 85 5.38 6.43 12.15
CA PHE A 85 4.45 7.54 12.15
C PHE A 85 4.04 7.86 13.59
N ASP A 86 4.10 9.13 13.98
CA ASP A 86 3.53 9.60 15.24
C ASP A 86 2.00 9.72 15.08
N PHE A 87 1.32 8.57 15.22
CA PHE A 87 -0.08 8.39 14.89
C PHE A 87 -0.95 8.56 16.14
N CYS A 88 -2.11 9.23 16.00
CA CYS A 88 -3.02 9.57 17.10
C CYS A 88 -2.33 10.33 18.27
N GLY A 89 -1.28 11.12 18.00
CA GLY A 89 -0.72 12.08 18.96
C GLY A 89 0.17 11.49 20.07
N GLY A 90 1.09 10.60 19.72
CA GLY A 90 2.14 10.10 20.62
C GLY A 90 2.43 8.61 20.50
N MET A 91 1.69 7.90 19.65
CA MET A 91 1.87 6.47 19.44
C MET A 91 2.65 6.24 18.15
N MET A 92 3.82 5.62 18.25
CA MET A 92 4.69 5.40 17.10
C MET A 92 4.32 4.09 16.40
N PHE A 93 3.83 4.17 15.16
CA PHE A 93 3.50 3.02 14.33
C PHE A 93 4.50 2.84 13.21
N GLN A 94 5.11 1.67 13.08
CA GLN A 94 5.94 1.37 11.90
C GLN A 94 5.06 1.22 10.65
N LEU A 95 5.46 1.80 9.52
CA LEU A 95 4.82 1.56 8.23
C LEU A 95 5.28 0.23 7.65
N VAL A 96 4.31 -0.62 7.28
CA VAL A 96 4.55 -1.88 6.59
C VAL A 96 3.67 -1.94 5.34
N LEU A 97 4.27 -2.14 4.17
CA LEU A 97 3.52 -2.39 2.95
C LEU A 97 3.41 -3.89 2.73
N SER A 98 2.25 -4.36 2.27
CA SER A 98 2.15 -5.71 1.71
C SER A 98 3.08 -5.85 0.50
N ASP A 99 3.47 -7.07 0.17
CA ASP A 99 4.35 -7.29 -0.99
C ASP A 99 3.68 -6.91 -2.31
N ALA A 100 2.36 -7.11 -2.42
CA ALA A 100 1.58 -6.70 -3.59
C ALA A 100 1.56 -5.17 -3.74
N LEU A 101 1.28 -4.43 -2.66
CA LEU A 101 1.28 -2.96 -2.69
C LEU A 101 2.67 -2.40 -2.96
N LYS A 102 3.71 -2.95 -2.32
CA LYS A 102 5.10 -2.55 -2.56
C LYS A 102 5.50 -2.75 -4.02
N THR A 103 5.12 -3.88 -4.62
CA THR A 103 5.38 -4.17 -6.04
C THR A 103 4.63 -3.20 -6.96
N HIS A 104 3.35 -2.94 -6.65
CA HIS A 104 2.54 -1.97 -7.36
C HIS A 104 3.17 -0.57 -7.32
N LEU A 105 3.50 -0.07 -6.13
CA LEU A 105 4.10 1.26 -5.95
C LEU A 105 5.47 1.37 -6.62
N THR A 106 6.29 0.32 -6.58
CA THR A 106 7.59 0.31 -7.30
C THR A 106 7.39 0.45 -8.82
N THR A 107 6.34 -0.17 -9.36
CA THR A 107 5.99 -0.07 -10.77
C THR A 107 5.47 1.32 -11.11
N VAL A 108 4.54 1.86 -10.31
CA VAL A 108 4.01 3.22 -10.46
C VAL A 108 5.12 4.27 -10.38
N ALA A 109 6.03 4.12 -9.42
CA ALA A 109 7.19 4.99 -9.25
C ALA A 109 8.10 5.07 -10.48
N SER A 110 8.22 3.97 -11.22
CA SER A 110 9.08 3.88 -12.40
C SER A 110 8.40 4.40 -13.67
N ASN A 111 7.08 4.24 -13.77
CA ASN A 111 6.31 4.56 -14.97
C ASN A 111 5.70 5.98 -14.92
N GLY A 112 5.44 6.51 -13.73
CA GLY A 112 4.69 7.74 -13.53
C GLY A 112 3.24 7.66 -14.02
N GLY A 113 2.56 8.81 -14.05
CA GLY A 113 1.22 8.96 -14.61
C GLY A 113 0.08 8.96 -13.59
N ASP A 114 -1.14 8.73 -14.10
CA ASP A 114 -2.41 8.93 -13.37
C ASP A 114 -2.64 7.94 -12.21
N THR A 115 -1.77 6.94 -12.04
CA THR A 115 -1.80 5.96 -10.96
C THR A 115 -0.90 6.34 -9.77
N MET A 116 -0.22 7.49 -9.83
CA MET A 116 0.60 7.99 -8.73
C MET A 116 -0.27 8.31 -7.50
N PRO A 117 0.12 7.86 -6.28
CA PRO A 117 -0.55 8.29 -5.06
C PRO A 117 -0.67 9.81 -4.94
N VAL A 118 -1.85 10.26 -4.53
CA VAL A 118 -2.17 11.68 -4.37
C VAL A 118 -1.90 12.13 -2.95
N LEU A 119 -1.16 13.23 -2.79
CA LEU A 119 -1.15 14.01 -1.55
C LEU A 119 -2.25 15.06 -1.61
N SER A 120 -3.33 14.83 -0.87
CA SER A 120 -4.37 15.83 -0.69
C SER A 120 -3.81 17.11 -0.05
N ASP A 121 -4.20 18.28 -0.53
CA ASP A 121 -3.68 19.53 0.02
C ASP A 121 -4.24 19.84 1.44
N ALA A 122 -3.71 20.89 2.08
CA ALA A 122 -4.05 21.27 3.45
C ALA A 122 -5.52 21.69 3.66
N SER A 123 -6.30 21.92 2.60
CA SER A 123 -7.75 22.18 2.70
C SER A 123 -8.56 20.91 2.97
N LYS A 124 -7.95 19.73 2.90
CA LYS A 124 -8.59 18.43 3.09
C LYS A 124 -8.06 17.74 4.37
N PRO A 125 -8.31 18.28 5.57
CA PRO A 125 -7.81 17.71 6.82
C PRO A 125 -8.52 16.41 7.20
N ARG A 126 -9.72 16.13 6.67
CA ARG A 126 -10.45 14.87 6.88
C ARG A 126 -10.70 14.18 5.56
N MET A 127 -10.81 12.85 5.61
CA MET A 127 -11.14 12.05 4.42
C MET A 127 -12.47 12.49 3.78
N SER A 128 -13.44 12.91 4.61
CA SER A 128 -14.73 13.46 4.16
C SER A 128 -14.63 14.77 3.38
N ASP A 129 -13.50 15.47 3.45
CA ASP A 129 -13.27 16.74 2.75
C ASP A 129 -12.68 16.51 1.34
N VAL A 130 -12.32 15.27 1.01
CA VAL A 130 -11.82 14.88 -0.31
C VAL A 130 -12.99 14.86 -1.30
N GLU A 131 -12.81 15.48 -2.46
CA GLU A 131 -13.84 15.53 -3.50
C GLU A 131 -14.23 14.11 -3.95
N GLY A 132 -15.53 13.86 -4.06
CA GLY A 132 -16.04 12.54 -4.43
C GLY A 132 -15.92 11.48 -3.32
N TYR A 133 -15.62 11.88 -2.08
CA TYR A 133 -15.66 10.96 -0.94
C TYR A 133 -17.04 10.32 -0.78
N GLU A 134 -17.03 9.00 -0.62
CA GLU A 134 -18.20 8.22 -0.24
C GLU A 134 -17.85 7.31 0.95
N GLN A 135 -18.82 7.11 1.84
CA GLN A 135 -18.73 6.17 2.97
C GLN A 135 -18.86 4.72 2.47
N THR A 136 -17.81 4.26 1.81
CA THR A 136 -17.71 2.93 1.21
C THR A 136 -16.39 2.29 1.59
N HIS A 137 -16.28 0.98 1.37
CA HIS A 137 -15.01 0.27 1.52
C HIS A 137 -14.07 0.50 0.32
N THR A 138 -14.46 1.22 -0.74
CA THR A 138 -13.66 1.25 -1.96
C THR A 138 -12.37 2.03 -1.77
N ALA A 139 -11.29 1.49 -2.32
CA ALA A 139 -9.98 2.12 -2.37
C ALA A 139 -9.32 1.83 -3.73
N ASP A 140 -8.59 2.80 -4.26
CA ASP A 140 -7.99 2.77 -5.60
C ASP A 140 -6.46 2.66 -5.57
N ASN A 141 -5.85 2.77 -4.39
CA ASN A 141 -4.41 2.88 -4.15
C ASN A 141 -3.77 4.15 -4.75
N ILE A 142 -4.61 5.14 -5.08
CA ILE A 142 -4.23 6.45 -5.60
C ILE A 142 -4.59 7.50 -4.55
N VAL A 143 -5.88 7.64 -4.26
CA VAL A 143 -6.41 8.53 -3.23
C VAL A 143 -6.57 7.79 -1.92
N TYR A 144 -7.11 6.57 -1.98
CA TYR A 144 -7.42 5.77 -0.80
C TYR A 144 -6.66 4.45 -0.82
N PHE A 145 -6.23 4.03 0.36
CA PHE A 145 -5.56 2.76 0.59
C PHE A 145 -6.37 1.90 1.56
N HIS A 146 -6.37 0.60 1.33
CA HIS A 146 -6.72 -0.34 2.39
C HIS A 146 -5.53 -0.52 3.31
N GLY A 147 -5.81 -0.64 4.60
CA GLY A 147 -4.78 -1.01 5.54
C GLY A 147 -5.34 -1.50 6.86
N ARG A 148 -4.43 -1.75 7.79
CA ARG A 148 -4.72 -2.15 9.15
C ARG A 148 -3.83 -1.44 10.14
N GLU A 149 -4.43 -1.04 11.23
CA GLU A 149 -3.72 -0.86 12.49
C GLU A 149 -3.49 -2.26 13.08
N VAL A 150 -2.23 -2.64 13.28
CA VAL A 150 -1.84 -3.91 13.90
C VAL A 150 -1.08 -3.63 15.20
N ARG A 151 -1.48 -4.30 16.28
CA ARG A 151 -0.90 -4.14 17.61
C ARG A 151 -0.32 -5.45 18.12
N SER A 152 0.54 -5.35 19.15
CA SER A 152 1.28 -6.46 19.75
C SER A 152 2.27 -7.15 18.80
N VAL A 153 2.90 -6.37 17.93
CA VAL A 153 3.94 -6.85 17.01
C VAL A 153 5.30 -6.79 17.71
N PRO A 154 5.95 -7.93 18.03
CA PRO A 154 7.14 -7.94 18.91
C PRO A 154 8.31 -7.10 18.40
N ASP A 155 8.54 -7.08 17.10
CA ASP A 155 9.71 -6.47 16.48
C ASP A 155 9.42 -5.12 15.79
N ALA A 156 8.21 -4.58 15.98
CA ALA A 156 7.84 -3.32 15.34
C ALA A 156 8.65 -2.14 15.89
N LYS A 157 9.07 -1.26 14.98
CA LYS A 157 9.75 -0.01 15.34
C LYS A 157 8.78 0.96 16.00
N GLY A 158 9.31 1.88 16.80
CA GLY A 158 8.52 2.87 17.54
C GLY A 158 8.26 2.52 19.01
N GLY A 159 8.55 1.28 19.43
CA GLY A 159 8.66 0.91 20.85
C GLY A 159 7.38 0.46 21.54
N PHE A 160 6.23 0.44 20.85
CA PHE A 160 4.94 -0.01 21.40
C PHE A 160 4.37 -1.27 20.72
N GLY A 161 5.09 -1.84 19.75
CA GLY A 161 4.61 -3.02 19.03
C GLY A 161 3.48 -2.71 18.06
N PHE A 162 3.51 -1.53 17.44
CA PHE A 162 2.44 -0.98 16.61
C PHE A 162 2.88 -0.86 15.15
N VAL A 163 2.01 -1.27 14.24
CA VAL A 163 2.24 -1.24 12.78
C VAL A 163 1.02 -0.64 12.09
N LEU A 164 1.27 0.25 11.13
CA LEU A 164 0.31 0.62 10.09
C LEU A 164 0.66 -0.22 8.85
N GLN A 165 -0.14 -1.25 8.60
CA GLN A 165 -0.02 -2.06 7.39
C GLN A 165 -0.87 -1.43 6.29
N LEU A 166 -0.31 -1.17 5.12
CA LEU A 166 -1.09 -0.84 3.91
C LEU A 166 -1.05 -2.01 2.93
N SER A 167 -2.16 -2.26 2.25
CA SER A 167 -2.35 -3.35 1.30
C SER A 167 -3.01 -2.90 0.02
N LEU A 168 -2.83 -3.67 -1.05
CA LEU A 168 -3.42 -3.39 -2.35
C LEU A 168 -4.92 -3.75 -2.33
N ALA A 169 -5.78 -2.78 -2.66
CA ALA A 169 -7.23 -2.89 -2.49
C ALA A 169 -7.98 -3.77 -3.51
N ASN A 170 -7.33 -4.20 -4.58
CA ASN A 170 -7.99 -4.82 -5.75
C ASN A 170 -8.24 -6.34 -5.64
N GLY A 171 -7.97 -6.95 -4.48
CA GLY A 171 -8.26 -8.37 -4.22
C GLY A 171 -7.20 -9.37 -4.66
N ASP A 172 -6.12 -8.92 -5.32
CA ASP A 172 -4.98 -9.77 -5.69
C ASP A 172 -3.91 -9.86 -4.57
N ASP A 173 -4.17 -9.21 -3.44
CA ASP A 173 -3.26 -9.16 -2.30
C ASP A 173 -3.62 -10.22 -1.25
N PRO A 174 -2.76 -11.23 -1.00
CA PRO A 174 -2.96 -12.20 0.09
C PRO A 174 -3.02 -11.57 1.48
N GLU A 175 -2.56 -10.31 1.60
CA GLU A 175 -2.56 -9.51 2.82
C GLU A 175 -3.57 -8.36 2.77
N GLY A 176 -4.36 -8.30 1.70
CA GLY A 176 -5.45 -7.36 1.50
C GLY A 176 -6.57 -7.56 2.51
N TRP A 177 -7.56 -6.67 2.48
CA TRP A 177 -8.77 -6.85 3.30
C TRP A 177 -9.50 -8.14 2.96
N THR A 178 -9.94 -8.84 3.98
CA THR A 178 -10.76 -10.05 3.84
C THR A 178 -12.16 -9.67 3.38
N LYS A 179 -12.91 -10.65 2.84
CA LYS A 179 -14.31 -10.42 2.43
C LYS A 179 -15.17 -10.01 3.63
N GLU A 180 -14.87 -10.57 4.78
CA GLU A 180 -15.52 -10.28 6.05
C GLU A 180 -15.21 -8.86 6.53
N GLU A 181 -13.97 -8.39 6.37
CA GLU A 181 -13.61 -6.98 6.65
C GLU A 181 -14.35 -6.03 5.70
N ILE A 182 -14.36 -6.30 4.40
CA ILE A 182 -15.10 -5.50 3.41
C ILE A 182 -16.60 -5.44 3.75
N SER A 183 -17.19 -6.58 4.09
CA SER A 183 -18.61 -6.68 4.44
C SER A 183 -18.93 -5.93 5.73
N GLU A 184 -18.06 -5.99 6.74
CA GLU A 184 -18.24 -5.27 8.01
C GLU A 184 -18.06 -3.76 7.81
N TYR A 185 -17.05 -3.35 7.05
CA TYR A 185 -16.77 -1.94 6.75
C TYR A 185 -17.93 -1.24 6.05
N SER A 186 -18.63 -1.98 5.17
CA SER A 186 -19.79 -1.49 4.43
C SER A 186 -21.12 -1.60 5.20
N GLY A 187 -21.10 -2.22 6.39
CA GLY A 187 -22.28 -2.58 7.16
C GLY A 187 -22.73 -1.53 8.18
N ALA A 188 -23.61 -1.93 9.09
CA ALA A 188 -24.25 -1.05 10.08
C ALA A 188 -23.29 -0.45 11.13
N THR A 189 -22.13 -1.08 11.34
CA THR A 189 -21.05 -0.60 12.22
C THR A 189 -19.90 -0.01 11.40
N GLY A 190 -20.23 0.57 10.23
CA GLY A 190 -19.31 0.85 9.12
C GLY A 190 -17.97 1.46 9.48
N GLY A 191 -17.04 1.45 8.53
CA GLY A 191 -15.64 1.83 8.72
C GLY A 191 -15.36 3.18 9.39
N TRP A 192 -16.33 4.09 9.33
CA TRP A 192 -16.33 5.42 9.91
C TRP A 192 -16.83 5.48 11.37
N ALA A 193 -17.28 4.36 11.95
CA ALA A 193 -17.63 4.28 13.36
C ALA A 193 -16.37 4.33 14.23
N SER A 194 -16.52 4.77 15.48
CA SER A 194 -15.38 4.79 16.42
C SER A 194 -14.80 3.39 16.62
N ASP A 195 -13.48 3.26 16.78
CA ASP A 195 -12.78 1.98 16.99
C ASP A 195 -13.37 1.11 18.10
N ARG A 196 -13.94 1.73 19.14
CA ARG A 196 -14.59 1.04 20.26
C ARG A 196 -15.83 0.24 19.85
N MET A 197 -16.43 0.59 18.72
CA MET A 197 -17.63 -0.05 18.16
C MET A 197 -17.28 -1.06 17.06
N ARG A 198 -16.01 -1.15 16.66
CA ARG A 198 -15.56 -1.97 15.53
C ARG A 198 -14.87 -3.23 16.01
N THR A 199 -14.85 -4.26 15.17
CA THR A 199 -14.29 -5.55 15.56
C THR A 199 -12.79 -5.62 15.35
N TRP A 200 -12.04 -5.60 16.45
CA TRP A 200 -10.63 -5.97 16.45
C TRP A 200 -10.50 -7.47 16.22
N ARG A 201 -9.78 -7.85 15.16
CA ARG A 201 -9.59 -9.24 14.75
C ARG A 201 -8.26 -9.78 15.27
N LYS A 202 -8.31 -10.93 15.93
CA LYS A 202 -7.11 -11.67 16.34
C LYS A 202 -6.54 -12.49 15.17
N GLY A 203 -5.28 -12.91 15.29
CA GLY A 203 -4.58 -13.68 14.27
C GLY A 203 -5.34 -14.89 13.74
N ASP A 204 -5.83 -15.78 14.60
CA ASP A 204 -6.56 -17.00 14.17
C ASP A 204 -7.75 -16.67 13.26
N ARG A 205 -8.48 -15.58 13.56
CA ARG A 205 -9.61 -15.14 12.77
C ARG A 205 -9.16 -14.64 11.41
N LEU A 206 -8.16 -13.76 11.34
CA LEU A 206 -7.64 -13.25 10.07
C LEU A 206 -7.07 -14.36 9.17
N VAL A 207 -6.40 -15.34 9.76
CA VAL A 207 -5.94 -16.54 9.05
C VAL A 207 -7.12 -17.30 8.46
N SER A 208 -8.19 -17.51 9.23
CA SER A 208 -9.40 -18.20 8.74
C SER A 208 -10.18 -17.43 7.67
N GLU A 209 -10.10 -16.09 7.69
CA GLU A 209 -10.75 -15.19 6.72
C GLU A 209 -9.89 -15.00 5.43
N GLY A 210 -8.68 -15.56 5.38
CA GLY A 210 -7.86 -15.63 4.17
C GLY A 210 -6.47 -14.98 4.25
N PHE A 211 -6.16 -14.23 5.31
CA PHE A 211 -4.82 -13.68 5.52
C PHE A 211 -3.91 -14.72 6.19
N GLY A 212 -3.57 -15.77 5.44
CA GLY A 212 -2.92 -16.97 5.97
C GLY A 212 -1.56 -16.77 6.65
N SER A 213 -0.83 -15.71 6.30
CA SER A 213 0.49 -15.38 6.87
C SER A 213 0.43 -14.38 8.03
N PHE A 214 -0.75 -13.97 8.50
CA PHE A 214 -0.86 -12.88 9.48
C PHE A 214 -0.03 -13.14 10.75
N GLN A 215 -0.17 -14.30 11.38
CA GLN A 215 0.53 -14.61 12.63
C GLN A 215 2.04 -14.80 12.44
N SER A 216 2.48 -15.36 11.32
CA SER A 216 3.92 -15.48 11.02
C SER A 216 4.54 -14.13 10.69
N ARG A 217 3.75 -13.20 10.12
CA ARG A 217 4.20 -11.85 9.75
C ARG A 217 4.22 -10.87 10.92
N PHE A 218 3.22 -10.91 11.80
CA PHE A 218 3.05 -9.91 12.87
C PHE A 218 3.21 -10.47 14.28
N GLY A 219 3.27 -11.79 14.43
CA GLY A 219 3.38 -12.46 15.72
C GLY A 219 2.07 -13.14 16.16
N PRO A 220 2.17 -14.11 17.08
CA PRO A 220 1.04 -14.96 17.47
C PRO A 220 -0.05 -14.19 18.23
N ASP A 221 0.35 -13.18 19.01
CA ASP A 221 -0.56 -12.35 19.83
C ASP A 221 -1.04 -11.09 19.11
N ALA A 222 -0.64 -10.91 17.85
CA ALA A 222 -1.03 -9.75 17.08
C ALA A 222 -2.54 -9.74 16.81
N PHE A 223 -3.08 -8.53 16.80
CA PHE A 223 -4.47 -8.28 16.47
C PHE A 223 -4.58 -6.97 15.69
N ALA A 224 -5.62 -6.85 14.88
CA ALA A 224 -5.72 -5.75 13.93
C ALA A 224 -7.13 -5.16 13.83
N LEU A 225 -7.18 -3.90 13.44
CA LEU A 225 -8.37 -3.19 13.00
C LEU A 225 -8.09 -2.65 11.59
N HIS A 226 -9.01 -2.85 10.66
CA HIS A 226 -8.84 -2.40 9.28
C HIS A 226 -9.28 -0.93 9.14
N HIS A 227 -8.56 -0.11 8.38
CA HIS A 227 -8.94 1.30 8.12
C HIS A 227 -8.70 1.65 6.66
N ARG A 228 -9.58 2.47 6.09
CA ARG A 228 -9.23 3.18 4.86
C ARG A 228 -8.31 4.32 5.25
N PHE A 229 -7.23 4.47 4.48
CA PHE A 229 -6.25 5.52 4.68
C PHE A 229 -6.21 6.45 3.46
N TYR A 230 -5.81 7.69 3.67
CA TYR A 230 -5.41 8.60 2.61
C TYR A 230 -4.19 9.40 3.05
N LEU A 231 -3.54 10.04 2.08
CA LEU A 231 -2.40 10.90 2.32
C LEU A 231 -2.79 12.35 2.13
N ARG A 232 -2.31 13.22 3.03
CA ARG A 232 -2.52 14.67 2.92
C ARG A 232 -1.30 15.45 3.35
N LEU A 233 -1.26 16.73 2.98
CA LEU A 233 -0.35 17.72 3.50
C LEU A 233 -1.05 18.58 4.56
N ASP A 234 -0.30 19.08 5.55
CA ASP A 234 -0.75 20.20 6.39
C ASP A 234 -0.22 21.55 5.87
N GLY A 235 -0.60 22.64 6.56
CA GLY A 235 -0.16 23.99 6.21
C GLY A 235 1.36 24.22 6.33
N GLY A 236 2.09 23.30 6.96
CA GLY A 236 3.55 23.29 7.06
C GLY A 236 4.21 22.33 6.07
N ASN A 237 3.49 21.85 5.06
CA ASN A 237 3.97 20.91 4.04
C ASN A 237 4.39 19.53 4.61
N ARG A 238 3.97 19.17 5.83
CA ARG A 238 4.22 17.82 6.35
C ARG A 238 3.20 16.86 5.79
N MET A 239 3.66 15.67 5.38
CA MET A 239 2.80 14.60 4.94
C MET A 239 2.21 13.87 6.15
N TRP A 240 0.91 13.61 6.08
CA TRP A 240 0.14 12.83 7.04
C TRP A 240 -0.41 11.59 6.35
N LEU A 241 -0.29 10.45 7.01
CA LEU A 241 -1.13 9.28 6.76
C LEU A 241 -2.30 9.38 7.72
N SER A 242 -3.52 9.35 7.20
CA SER A 242 -4.73 9.60 7.97
C SER A 242 -5.74 8.49 7.73
N ALA A 243 -6.24 7.89 8.81
CA ALA A 243 -7.35 6.96 8.80
C ALA A 243 -8.69 7.70 8.71
N GLU A 244 -9.72 7.02 8.19
CA GLU A 244 -11.05 7.58 7.98
C GLU A 244 -11.75 8.06 9.27
N ASP A 245 -11.44 7.44 10.41
CA ASP A 245 -11.94 7.81 11.75
C ASP A 245 -11.28 9.08 12.33
N GLY A 246 -10.29 9.66 11.64
CA GLY A 246 -9.59 10.87 12.03
C GLY A 246 -8.32 10.64 12.84
N CYS A 247 -7.94 9.40 13.14
CA CYS A 247 -6.59 9.12 13.63
C CYS A 247 -5.58 9.33 12.49
N GLU A 248 -4.55 10.13 12.74
CA GLU A 248 -3.54 10.46 11.73
C GLU A 248 -2.17 10.65 12.37
N GLY A 249 -1.13 10.61 11.54
CA GLY A 249 0.24 10.86 11.98
C GLY A 249 1.17 11.26 10.85
N THR A 250 2.28 11.89 11.21
CA THR A 250 3.37 12.23 10.28
C THR A 250 4.53 11.24 10.43
N PRO A 251 5.28 10.95 9.36
CA PRO A 251 6.57 10.27 9.47
C PRO A 251 7.46 10.94 10.51
N SER A 252 8.17 10.15 11.29
CA SER A 252 9.04 10.62 12.36
C SER A 252 10.10 9.55 12.66
N ALA A 253 11.32 10.01 12.97
CA ALA A 253 12.42 9.14 13.41
C ALA A 253 12.17 8.46 14.77
N GLY A 254 11.00 8.71 15.38
CA GLY A 254 10.70 8.36 16.75
C GLY A 254 11.44 9.27 17.73
N ARG A 255 10.99 9.29 18.98
CA ARG A 255 11.78 9.91 20.04
C ARG A 255 13.03 9.05 20.21
N LYS A 256 14.22 9.58 19.92
CA LYS A 256 15.49 8.97 20.37
C LYS A 256 15.29 8.67 21.85
N LYS A 257 15.30 7.39 22.23
CA LYS A 257 15.36 7.01 23.64
C LYS A 257 16.58 7.74 24.17
N PHE A 258 16.38 8.75 25.01
CA PHE A 258 17.45 9.26 25.84
C PHE A 258 17.88 8.09 26.72
N MET A 259 18.89 7.35 26.28
CA MET A 259 19.67 6.47 27.15
C MET A 259 20.46 7.41 28.06
N GLY A 260 19.80 7.86 29.13
CA GLY A 260 20.38 8.82 30.07
C GLY A 260 19.68 8.71 31.41
N MET A 261 20.36 8.03 32.33
CA MET A 261 20.16 8.01 33.79
C MET A 261 18.84 7.43 34.29
N TRP A 262 18.88 6.14 34.68
CA TRP A 262 18.51 5.68 36.03
C TRP A 262 19.45 4.55 36.43
#